data_AF-A0A067JJN2-F1
#
_entry.id   AF-A0A067JJN2-F1
#
_cell.length_a   1.000
_cell.length_b   1.000
_cell.length_c   1.000
_cell.angle_alpha   90.00
_cell.angle_beta   90.00
_cell.angle_gamma   90.00
#
_symmetry.space_group_name_H-M   'P 1'
#
loop_
_entity.id
_entity.type
_entity.pdbx_description
1 polymer ?
#
loop_
_entity_poly.entity_id
_entity_poly.type
_entity_poly.pdbx_seq_one_letter_code
_entity_poly.pdbx_strand_id
1 'polypeptide(L)'
;MANGIEREILFSDEELREMSGVKRGGDYIEVTCGCTSHRYGDAVGRLRVFINGDLEITCECTPGCNEDKLTPAAFEKHSGRETARKWKNNVWVIVNGEKVPLTKTVLLKYYNQVSKSANGSHRSQNGRVSHRDEFVRCNKCNKERRFRLRTKEECRIHHDALADPNWKCADLPFDKITCDDDEERASRRVYRGCTRSPTCKGCTSCVCFGCEICRFSDCSCQTCIDFTRNAKA
;
A
#
# COMPACT_ATOMS: atom_id res chain seq x y z
N MET A 1 -19.14 -25.42 -20.49
CA MET A 1 -17.73 -24.99 -20.67
C MET A 1 -17.37 -24.15 -19.47
N ALA A 2 -16.36 -24.56 -18.70
CA ALA A 2 -16.05 -23.98 -17.41
C ALA A 2 -15.55 -22.53 -17.56
N ASN A 3 -16.25 -21.58 -16.94
CA ASN A 3 -15.75 -20.22 -16.74
C ASN A 3 -14.55 -20.31 -15.78
N GLY A 4 -13.34 -20.33 -16.34
CA GLY A 4 -12.11 -20.11 -15.59
C GLY A 4 -12.06 -18.65 -15.17
N ILE A 5 -12.57 -18.36 -13.97
CA ILE A 5 -12.28 -17.11 -13.27
C ILE A 5 -10.76 -17.10 -13.08
N GLU A 6 -10.06 -16.27 -13.85
CA GLU A 6 -8.64 -16.00 -13.62
C GLU A 6 -8.51 -15.52 -12.17
N ARG A 7 -7.85 -16.33 -11.34
CA ARG A 7 -7.64 -16.05 -9.93
C ARG A 7 -6.80 -14.77 -9.86
N GLU A 8 -7.36 -13.68 -9.34
CA GLU A 8 -6.62 -12.45 -9.07
C GLU A 8 -5.51 -12.75 -8.04
N ILE A 9 -4.26 -12.81 -8.51
CA ILE A 9 -3.10 -13.09 -7.67
C ILE A 9 -2.68 -11.77 -7.00
N LEU A 10 -3.03 -11.59 -5.72
CA LEU A 10 -2.65 -10.39 -4.93
C LEU A 10 -1.14 -10.11 -4.97
N PHE A 11 -0.35 -11.16 -4.76
CA PHE A 11 1.10 -11.08 -4.65
C PHE A 11 1.74 -12.16 -5.52
N SER A 12 2.78 -11.78 -6.27
CA SER A 12 3.54 -12.75 -7.06
C SER A 12 4.20 -13.81 -6.17
N ASP A 13 4.54 -14.95 -6.75
CA ASP A 13 5.35 -15.96 -6.05
C ASP A 13 6.69 -15.38 -5.55
N GLU A 14 7.32 -14.54 -6.38
CA GLU A 14 8.57 -13.84 -6.03
C GLU A 14 8.40 -12.95 -4.79
N GLU A 15 7.28 -12.23 -4.67
CA GLU A 15 6.99 -11.34 -3.55
C GLU A 15 6.79 -12.10 -2.22
N LEU A 16 6.31 -13.35 -2.28
CA LEU A 16 5.99 -14.16 -1.09
C LEU A 16 7.00 -15.27 -0.80
N ARG A 17 7.95 -15.54 -1.71
CA ARG A 17 8.82 -16.72 -1.70
C ARG A 17 9.48 -17.00 -0.36
N GLU A 18 9.96 -15.95 0.30
CA GLU A 18 10.71 -16.05 1.55
C GLU A 18 9.84 -15.97 2.82
N MET A 19 8.52 -15.80 2.66
CA MET A 19 7.60 -15.70 3.78
C MET A 19 7.20 -17.09 4.30
N SER A 20 7.15 -17.24 5.62
CA SER A 20 6.72 -18.51 6.23
C SER A 20 5.20 -18.64 6.30
N GLY A 21 4.73 -19.88 6.16
CA GLY A 21 3.31 -20.22 6.34
C GLY A 21 2.39 -19.71 5.23
N VAL A 22 2.95 -19.39 4.05
CA VAL A 22 2.18 -18.88 2.91
C VAL A 22 1.13 -19.90 2.48
N LYS A 23 -0.13 -19.48 2.45
CA LYS A 23 -1.24 -20.20 1.80
C LYS A 23 -2.04 -19.25 0.94
N ARG A 24 -2.51 -19.71 -0.22
CA ARG A 24 -3.41 -18.95 -1.08
C ARG A 24 -4.84 -19.48 -0.91
N GLY A 25 -5.71 -18.65 -0.38
CA GLY A 25 -7.16 -18.83 -0.40
C GLY A 25 -7.75 -18.37 -1.75
N GLY A 26 -9.07 -18.50 -1.89
CA GLY A 26 -9.76 -18.03 -3.10
C GLY A 26 -9.70 -16.51 -3.28
N ASP A 27 -9.75 -15.78 -2.18
CA ASP A 27 -9.87 -14.32 -2.08
C ASP A 27 -8.88 -13.71 -1.07
N TYR A 28 -7.91 -14.48 -0.59
CA TYR A 28 -6.88 -14.01 0.34
C TYR A 28 -5.56 -14.75 0.17
N ILE A 29 -4.50 -14.15 0.69
CA ILE A 29 -3.27 -14.86 1.05
C ILE A 29 -3.15 -14.91 2.57
N GLU A 30 -2.58 -15.98 3.09
CA GLU A 30 -2.37 -16.20 4.51
C GLU A 30 -0.88 -16.40 4.77
N VAL A 31 -0.34 -15.82 5.84
CA VAL A 31 1.06 -15.97 6.25
C VAL A 31 1.16 -16.11 7.77
N THR A 32 2.24 -16.70 8.26
CA THR A 32 2.53 -16.72 9.70
C THR A 32 2.86 -15.32 10.18
N CYS A 33 2.19 -14.87 11.24
CA CYS A 33 2.45 -13.61 11.90
C CYS A 33 2.61 -13.77 13.41
N GLY A 34 3.04 -12.70 14.08
CA GLY A 34 3.03 -12.65 15.53
C GLY A 34 3.25 -11.25 16.06
N CYS A 35 3.19 -11.13 17.39
CA CYS A 35 3.50 -9.90 18.10
C CYS A 35 4.22 -10.25 19.40
N THR A 36 5.37 -9.61 19.64
CA THR A 36 6.22 -9.94 20.79
C THR A 36 5.95 -8.99 21.94
N SER A 37 5.48 -9.50 23.08
CA SER A 37 5.40 -8.76 24.34
C SER A 37 6.66 -8.96 25.18
N HIS A 38 7.11 -7.89 25.85
CA HIS A 38 8.21 -7.98 26.80
C HIS A 38 7.91 -8.88 28.00
N ARG A 39 6.62 -9.01 28.35
CA ARG A 39 6.19 -9.74 29.55
C ARG A 39 5.80 -11.19 29.24
N TYR A 40 5.23 -11.44 28.07
CA TYR A 40 4.60 -12.72 27.73
C TYR A 40 5.27 -13.45 26.56
N GLY A 41 6.31 -12.88 25.96
CA GLY A 41 6.95 -13.46 24.79
C GLY A 41 6.10 -13.29 23.53
N ASP A 42 6.19 -14.24 22.61
CA ASP A 42 5.48 -14.16 21.32
C ASP A 42 4.05 -14.67 21.41
N ALA A 43 3.10 -13.82 21.04
CA ALA A 43 1.80 -14.27 20.57
C ALA A 43 1.91 -14.55 19.07
N VAL A 44 1.66 -15.79 18.64
CA VAL A 44 1.65 -16.19 17.24
C VAL A 44 0.23 -16.23 16.67
N GLY A 45 0.11 -16.11 15.35
CA GLY A 45 -1.16 -16.20 14.65
C GLY A 45 -0.96 -16.30 13.15
N ARG A 46 -2.06 -16.27 12.41
CA ARG A 46 -2.06 -16.30 10.94
C ARG A 46 -2.72 -15.05 10.40
N LEU A 47 -1.97 -14.27 9.65
CA LEU A 47 -2.45 -13.05 9.00
C LEU A 47 -3.00 -13.40 7.62
N ARG A 48 -4.26 -13.07 7.37
CA ARG A 48 -4.86 -13.05 6.05
C ARG A 48 -4.85 -11.63 5.51
N VAL A 49 -4.43 -11.50 4.25
CA VAL A 49 -4.57 -10.28 3.45
C VAL A 49 -5.56 -10.61 2.33
N PHE A 50 -6.73 -9.99 2.39
CA PHE A 50 -7.80 -10.23 1.43
C PHE A 50 -7.64 -9.35 0.18
N ILE A 51 -8.26 -9.78 -0.92
CA ILE A 51 -8.29 -9.02 -2.18
C ILE A 51 -8.94 -7.64 -2.01
N ASN A 52 -9.82 -7.52 -1.01
CA ASN A 52 -10.48 -6.27 -0.67
C ASN A 52 -9.60 -5.31 0.16
N GLY A 53 -8.39 -5.75 0.53
CA GLY A 53 -7.46 -4.99 1.35
C GLY A 53 -7.69 -5.13 2.85
N ASP A 54 -8.62 -5.96 3.30
CA ASP A 54 -8.81 -6.24 4.71
C ASP A 54 -7.69 -7.14 5.26
N LEU A 55 -7.46 -6.97 6.56
CA LEU A 55 -6.50 -7.75 7.32
C LEU A 55 -7.21 -8.43 8.47
N GLU A 56 -7.07 -9.74 8.54
CA GLU A 56 -7.60 -10.59 9.60
C GLU A 56 -6.48 -11.40 10.19
N ILE A 57 -6.42 -11.50 11.51
CA ILE A 57 -5.49 -12.36 12.24
C ILE A 57 -6.31 -13.40 12.99
N THR A 58 -6.07 -14.67 12.66
CA THR A 58 -6.49 -15.78 13.52
C THR A 58 -5.42 -15.96 14.59
N CYS A 59 -5.77 -15.78 15.86
CA CYS A 59 -4.84 -15.90 16.98
C CYS A 59 -4.57 -17.38 17.28
N GLU A 60 -3.30 -17.75 17.46
CA GLU A 60 -2.86 -19.10 17.84
C GLU A 60 -1.89 -19.04 19.03
N CYS A 61 -2.00 -17.98 19.86
CA CYS A 61 -1.05 -17.71 20.94
C CYS A 61 -1.02 -18.79 22.04
N THR A 62 -2.15 -19.45 22.27
CA THR A 62 -2.29 -20.58 23.20
C THR A 62 -3.33 -21.57 22.67
N PRO A 63 -3.20 -22.87 23.00
CA PRO A 63 -4.28 -23.83 22.77
C PRO A 63 -5.56 -23.39 23.47
N GLY A 64 -6.66 -23.25 22.74
CA GLY A 64 -7.95 -22.79 23.28
C GLY A 64 -8.07 -21.27 23.42
N CYS A 65 -7.25 -20.49 22.71
CA CYS A 65 -7.50 -19.06 22.56
C CYS A 65 -8.89 -18.84 21.93
N ASN A 66 -9.79 -18.20 22.68
CA ASN A 66 -11.18 -17.98 22.28
C ASN A 66 -11.39 -16.63 21.57
N GLU A 67 -10.31 -15.92 21.26
CA GLU A 67 -10.42 -14.73 20.42
C GLU A 67 -10.84 -15.16 19.02
N ASP A 68 -11.88 -14.49 18.50
CA ASP A 68 -12.31 -14.65 17.12
C ASP A 68 -11.27 -14.02 16.17
N LYS A 69 -11.63 -13.88 14.90
CA LYS A 69 -10.93 -13.13 13.87
C LYS A 69 -10.62 -11.70 14.35
N LEU A 70 -9.34 -11.43 14.62
CA LEU A 70 -8.86 -10.15 15.12
C LEU A 70 -8.39 -9.24 14.00
N THR A 71 -8.62 -7.94 14.12
CA THR A 71 -7.83 -6.97 13.35
C THR A 71 -6.39 -6.95 13.86
N PRO A 72 -5.38 -6.55 13.05
CA PRO A 72 -4.01 -6.43 13.54
C PRO A 72 -3.82 -5.54 14.78
N ALA A 73 -4.65 -4.51 14.94
CA ALA A 73 -4.65 -3.67 16.13
C ALA A 73 -5.24 -4.37 17.36
N ALA A 74 -6.31 -5.16 17.18
CA ALA A 74 -6.88 -5.97 18.24
C ALA A 74 -5.92 -7.08 18.67
N PHE A 75 -5.23 -7.72 17.71
CA PHE A 75 -4.17 -8.69 18.00
C PHE A 75 -2.97 -8.08 18.73
N GLU A 76 -2.51 -6.88 18.35
CA GLU A 76 -1.49 -6.13 19.10
C GLU A 76 -1.91 -5.96 20.57
N LYS A 77 -3.15 -5.51 20.80
CA LYS A 77 -3.70 -5.36 22.16
C LYS A 77 -3.72 -6.70 22.91
N HIS A 78 -4.29 -7.74 22.28
CA HIS A 78 -4.41 -9.09 22.84
C HIS A 78 -3.05 -9.70 23.20
N SER A 79 -2.00 -9.44 22.41
CA SER A 79 -0.64 -9.90 22.69
C SER A 79 0.01 -9.27 23.93
N GLY A 80 -0.68 -8.39 24.65
CA GLY A 80 -0.17 -7.70 25.84
C GLY A 80 0.53 -6.38 25.54
N ARG A 81 0.26 -5.76 24.38
CA ARG A 81 0.76 -4.42 24.01
C ARG A 81 -0.34 -3.37 24.02
N GLU A 82 -1.18 -3.32 25.06
CA GLU A 82 -2.40 -2.49 25.07
C GLU A 82 -2.19 -0.98 24.85
N THR A 83 -1.03 -0.43 25.23
CA THR A 83 -0.71 0.99 25.07
C THR A 83 -0.06 1.31 23.73
N ALA A 84 0.41 0.30 23.00
CA ALA A 84 1.01 0.49 21.70
C ALA A 84 -0.09 0.61 20.64
N ARG A 85 -0.13 1.74 19.94
CA ARG A 85 -1.02 1.96 18.78
C ARG A 85 -0.22 1.85 17.48
N LYS A 86 0.73 0.92 17.44
CA LYS A 86 1.75 0.82 16.39
C LYS A 86 1.79 -0.59 15.79
N TRP A 87 0.62 -1.22 15.64
CA TRP A 87 0.50 -2.59 15.12
C TRP A 87 1.27 -2.83 13.82
N LYS A 88 1.36 -1.84 12.91
CA LYS A 88 2.15 -1.96 11.67
C LYS A 88 3.65 -2.22 11.92
N ASN A 89 4.16 -1.77 13.07
CA ASN A 89 5.54 -1.97 13.50
C ASN A 89 5.68 -3.16 14.45
N ASN A 90 4.64 -3.47 15.23
CA ASN A 90 4.72 -4.44 16.31
C ASN A 90 4.24 -5.84 15.89
N VAL A 91 3.30 -5.92 14.95
CA VAL A 91 2.95 -7.16 14.28
C VAL A 91 4.02 -7.44 13.24
N TRP A 92 4.61 -8.63 13.34
CA TRP A 92 5.66 -9.12 12.45
C TRP A 92 5.18 -10.36 11.70
N VAL A 93 5.87 -10.65 10.61
CA VAL A 93 5.79 -11.92 9.87
C VAL A 93 7.19 -12.51 9.80
N ILE A 94 7.29 -13.80 9.48
CA ILE A 94 8.59 -14.45 9.32
C ILE A 94 9.00 -14.37 7.84
N VAL A 95 10.14 -13.73 7.57
CA VAL A 95 10.76 -13.66 6.24
C VAL A 95 12.20 -14.16 6.37
N ASN A 96 12.59 -15.18 5.60
CA ASN A 96 13.93 -15.80 5.73
C ASN A 96 14.27 -16.25 7.16
N GLY A 97 13.29 -16.70 7.93
CA GLY A 97 13.47 -17.09 9.34
C GLY A 97 13.57 -15.92 10.33
N GLU A 98 13.55 -14.66 9.86
CA GLU A 98 13.61 -13.47 10.72
C GLU A 98 12.23 -12.83 10.93
N LYS A 99 12.03 -12.24 12.11
CA LYS A 99 10.82 -11.46 12.41
C LYS A 99 10.91 -10.08 11.76
N VAL A 100 10.11 -9.87 10.72
CA VAL A 100 10.06 -8.61 9.98
C VAL A 100 8.73 -7.90 10.26
N PRO A 101 8.73 -6.65 10.75
CA PRO A 101 7.52 -5.85 10.93
C PRO A 101 6.70 -5.71 9.65
N LEU A 102 5.36 -5.72 9.75
CA LEU A 102 4.48 -5.57 8.58
C LEU A 102 4.73 -4.29 7.78
N THR A 103 5.12 -3.18 8.42
CA THR A 103 5.48 -1.94 7.72
C THR A 103 6.69 -2.07 6.79
N LYS A 104 7.49 -3.14 6.94
CA LYS A 104 8.67 -3.41 6.11
C LYS A 104 8.40 -4.49 5.06
N THR A 105 7.19 -5.04 4.99
CA THR A 105 6.83 -6.09 4.02
C THR A 105 5.90 -5.55 2.94
N VAL A 106 5.75 -6.32 1.87
CA VAL A 106 4.81 -6.03 0.79
C VAL A 106 3.35 -6.26 1.21
N LEU A 107 3.07 -6.92 2.33
CA LEU A 107 1.72 -7.36 2.71
C LEU A 107 0.73 -6.21 2.93
N LEU A 108 1.22 -5.00 3.19
CA LEU A 108 0.39 -3.80 3.31
C LEU A 108 0.12 -3.09 1.97
N LYS A 109 0.59 -3.66 0.84
CA LYS A 109 0.45 -3.12 -0.53
C LYS A 109 -1.00 -2.95 -0.97
N TYR A 110 -1.94 -3.66 -0.39
CA TYR A 110 -3.38 -3.51 -0.68
C TYR A 110 -4.19 -3.14 0.54
N TYR A 111 -3.55 -2.87 1.69
CA TYR A 111 -4.27 -2.62 2.94
C TYR A 111 -5.18 -1.40 2.85
N ASN A 112 -6.48 -1.64 3.00
CA ASN A 112 -7.51 -0.61 2.91
C ASN A 112 -7.54 0.23 4.20
N GLN A 113 -7.31 1.54 4.09
CA GLN A 113 -7.40 2.49 5.23
C GLN A 113 -8.80 3.09 5.41
N VAL A 114 -9.77 2.75 4.55
CA VAL A 114 -11.06 3.45 4.44
C VAL A 114 -11.88 3.42 5.75
N SER A 115 -11.69 2.45 6.64
CA SER A 115 -12.47 2.37 7.90
C SER A 115 -12.05 3.34 9.02
N LYS A 116 -11.08 4.25 8.83
CA LYS A 116 -10.71 5.26 9.86
C LYS A 116 -11.03 6.72 9.52
N SER A 117 -11.67 6.98 8.38
CA SER A 117 -12.15 8.33 8.05
C SER A 117 -13.54 8.65 8.65
N ALA A 118 -14.24 7.66 9.23
CA ALA A 118 -15.60 7.85 9.76
C ALA A 118 -15.67 8.51 11.15
N ASN A 119 -14.58 8.60 11.90
CA ASN A 119 -14.56 9.30 13.19
C ASN A 119 -13.59 10.48 13.16
N GLY A 120 -14.14 11.64 12.80
CA GLY A 120 -13.48 12.92 12.99
C GLY A 120 -13.17 13.15 14.47
N SER A 121 -11.91 13.02 14.85
CA SER A 121 -11.30 13.94 15.83
C SER A 121 -9.78 13.88 15.69
N HIS A 122 -9.18 15.06 15.53
CA HIS A 122 -7.75 15.34 15.61
C HIS A 122 -6.80 14.51 14.73
N ARG A 123 -6.54 14.99 13.51
CA ARG A 123 -5.15 14.97 13.01
C ARG A 123 -4.77 16.34 12.46
N SER A 124 -3.71 16.85 13.04
CA SER A 124 -3.02 18.09 12.70
C SER A 124 -2.83 18.24 11.19
N GLN A 125 -2.66 19.49 10.78
CA GLN A 125 -2.40 19.95 9.41
C GLN A 125 -1.22 19.27 8.67
N ASN A 126 -0.54 18.28 9.28
CA ASN A 126 0.56 17.49 8.72
C ASN A 126 0.20 16.02 8.38
N GLY A 127 -1.07 15.63 8.45
CA GLY A 127 -1.53 14.25 8.20
C GLY A 127 -1.88 13.91 6.75
N ARG A 128 -1.54 14.77 5.76
CA ARG A 128 -1.82 14.48 4.35
C ARG A 128 -1.02 13.26 3.91
N VAL A 129 -1.69 12.29 3.28
CA VAL A 129 -1.02 11.19 2.58
C VAL A 129 -0.09 11.83 1.55
N SER A 130 1.22 11.78 1.82
CA SER A 130 2.22 12.25 0.86
C SER A 130 2.37 11.16 -0.18
N HIS A 131 1.91 11.37 -1.40
CA HIS A 131 2.34 10.52 -2.50
C HIS A 131 3.71 10.98 -2.94
N ARG A 132 4.59 10.03 -3.26
CA ARG A 132 5.86 10.32 -3.90
C ARG A 132 5.62 10.86 -5.32
N ASP A 133 6.58 11.58 -5.85
CA ASP A 133 6.51 12.04 -7.24
C ASP A 133 6.68 10.86 -8.20
N GLU A 134 5.94 10.89 -9.30
CA GLU A 134 6.05 9.93 -10.38
C GLU A 134 6.46 10.64 -11.68
N PHE A 135 6.80 9.85 -12.71
CA PHE A 135 7.26 10.37 -13.99
C PHE A 135 6.50 9.70 -15.12
N VAL A 136 6.16 10.49 -16.13
CA VAL A 136 5.57 10.00 -17.38
C VAL A 136 6.54 10.31 -18.52
N ARG A 137 6.69 9.35 -19.43
CA ARG A 137 7.55 9.49 -20.62
C ARG A 137 6.76 10.16 -21.74
N CYS A 138 7.32 11.21 -22.33
CA CYS A 138 6.75 11.81 -23.53
C CYS A 138 6.91 10.86 -24.73
N ASN A 139 5.81 10.55 -25.42
CA ASN A 139 5.83 9.68 -26.60
C ASN A 139 6.59 10.30 -27.80
N LYS A 140 6.70 11.63 -27.85
CA LYS A 140 7.38 12.33 -28.96
C LYS A 140 8.91 12.38 -28.82
N CYS A 141 9.43 12.69 -27.63
CA CYS A 141 10.87 12.91 -27.42
C CYS A 141 11.52 11.97 -26.40
N ASN A 142 10.76 11.03 -25.82
CA ASN A 142 11.22 10.06 -24.82
C ASN A 142 11.74 10.64 -23.49
N LYS A 143 11.72 11.96 -23.30
CA LYS A 143 12.05 12.60 -22.02
C LYS A 143 10.99 12.28 -20.96
N GLU A 144 11.43 12.04 -19.74
CA GLU A 144 10.60 11.87 -18.56
C GLU A 144 10.24 13.23 -17.93
N ARG A 145 8.96 13.43 -17.63
CA ARG A 145 8.44 14.62 -16.94
C ARG A 145 7.86 14.24 -15.59
N ARG A 146 8.17 15.03 -14.57
CA ARG A 146 7.79 14.79 -13.17
C ARG A 146 6.37 15.26 -12.89
N PHE A 147 5.60 14.44 -12.18
CA PHE A 147 4.29 14.76 -11.65
C PHE A 147 4.34 14.76 -10.12
N ARG A 148 3.95 15.89 -9.52
CA ARG A 148 3.85 16.03 -8.06
C ARG A 148 2.49 15.50 -7.63
N LEU A 149 2.44 14.45 -6.84
CA LEU A 149 1.17 13.79 -6.50
C LEU A 149 0.58 14.28 -5.16
N ARG A 150 0.50 15.60 -4.92
CA ARG A 150 0.15 16.13 -3.58
C ARG A 150 -1.35 16.32 -3.37
N THR A 151 -2.11 16.48 -4.44
CA THR A 151 -3.54 16.78 -4.44
C THR A 151 -4.30 15.80 -5.33
N LYS A 152 -5.62 15.74 -5.17
CA LYS A 152 -6.49 14.88 -5.98
C LYS A 152 -6.43 15.26 -7.46
N GLU A 153 -6.38 16.56 -7.74
CA GLU A 153 -6.19 17.15 -9.07
C GLU A 153 -4.89 16.65 -9.72
N GLU A 154 -3.75 16.79 -9.03
CA GLU A 154 -2.47 16.36 -9.59
C GLU A 154 -2.39 14.84 -9.76
N CYS A 155 -2.98 14.07 -8.82
CA CYS A 155 -3.11 12.63 -8.97
C CYS A 155 -3.94 12.26 -10.21
N ARG A 156 -5.02 13.00 -10.50
CA ARG A 156 -5.85 12.75 -11.68
C ARG A 156 -5.10 13.06 -12.96
N ILE A 157 -4.40 14.18 -13.01
CA ILE A 157 -3.61 14.60 -14.17
C ILE A 157 -2.52 13.58 -14.50
N HIS A 158 -1.79 13.11 -13.48
CA HIS A 158 -0.83 12.01 -13.68
C HIS A 158 -1.52 10.73 -14.15
N HIS A 159 -2.65 10.39 -13.55
CA HIS A 159 -3.41 9.19 -13.89
C HIS A 159 -3.82 9.19 -15.37
N ASP A 160 -4.38 10.30 -15.85
CA ASP A 160 -4.82 10.45 -17.23
C ASP A 160 -3.63 10.46 -18.20
N ALA A 161 -2.53 11.14 -17.83
CA ALA A 161 -1.29 11.14 -18.61
C ALA A 161 -0.68 9.74 -18.74
N LEU A 162 -0.74 8.92 -17.70
CA LEU A 162 -0.26 7.54 -17.73
C LEU A 162 -1.15 6.63 -18.58
N ALA A 163 -2.45 6.93 -18.64
CA ALA A 163 -3.43 6.17 -19.42
C ALA A 163 -3.42 6.55 -20.91
N ASP A 164 -2.92 7.73 -21.28
CA ASP A 164 -2.84 8.19 -22.66
C ASP A 164 -1.53 7.75 -23.35
N PRO A 165 -1.58 6.81 -24.31
CA PRO A 165 -0.39 6.37 -25.06
C PRO A 165 0.25 7.49 -25.90
N ASN A 166 -0.50 8.56 -26.19
CA ASN A 166 -0.06 9.66 -27.02
C ASN A 166 0.46 10.85 -26.22
N TRP A 167 0.54 10.75 -24.89
CA TRP A 167 0.93 11.85 -24.03
C TRP A 167 2.29 12.49 -24.40
N LYS A 168 2.33 13.82 -24.42
CA LYS A 168 3.50 14.64 -24.82
C LYS A 168 3.80 15.70 -23.77
N CYS A 169 5.02 16.25 -23.82
CA CYS A 169 5.45 17.35 -22.93
C CYS A 169 4.44 18.52 -22.90
N ALA A 170 3.89 18.89 -24.05
CA ALA A 170 2.95 20.00 -24.17
C ALA A 170 1.59 19.74 -23.50
N ASP A 171 1.27 18.48 -23.19
CA ASP A 171 0.04 18.07 -22.51
C ASP A 171 0.16 18.21 -20.97
N LEU A 172 1.30 18.67 -20.46
CA LEU A 172 1.48 18.92 -19.03
C LEU A 172 0.72 20.21 -18.63
N PRO A 173 -0.26 20.16 -17.69
CA PRO A 173 -1.18 21.27 -17.48
C PRO A 173 -0.60 22.49 -16.77
N PHE A 174 0.44 22.31 -15.96
CA PHE A 174 0.93 23.33 -15.02
C PHE A 174 2.24 23.98 -15.43
N ASP A 175 3.01 23.33 -16.30
CA ASP A 175 4.28 23.84 -16.80
C ASP A 175 4.20 23.94 -18.33
N LYS A 176 4.53 25.11 -18.88
CA LYS A 176 4.66 25.30 -20.34
C LYS A 176 5.95 24.65 -20.83
N ILE A 177 6.00 23.33 -20.78
CA ILE A 177 7.16 22.53 -21.17
C ILE A 177 6.97 21.93 -22.55
N THR A 178 8.02 21.95 -23.34
CA THR A 178 8.06 21.45 -24.70
C THR A 178 9.02 20.27 -24.82
N CYS A 179 9.14 19.72 -26.02
CA CYS A 179 10.13 18.69 -26.31
C CYS A 179 11.55 19.24 -26.37
N ASP A 180 11.72 20.54 -26.56
CA ASP A 180 13.03 21.18 -26.68
C ASP A 180 13.65 21.44 -25.30
N ASP A 181 12.81 21.64 -24.28
CA ASP A 181 13.27 21.81 -22.90
C ASP A 181 14.00 20.58 -22.36
N ASP A 182 15.05 20.83 -21.58
CA ASP A 182 15.89 19.77 -20.99
C ASP A 182 15.11 18.84 -20.07
N GLU A 183 15.53 17.57 -20.04
CA GLU A 183 15.03 16.60 -19.06
C GLU A 183 15.62 16.90 -17.67
N GLU A 184 14.86 16.60 -16.63
CA GLU A 184 15.39 16.63 -15.27
C GLU A 184 16.59 15.67 -15.12
N ARG A 185 17.73 16.17 -14.64
CA ARG A 185 18.94 15.33 -14.49
C ARG A 185 18.69 14.12 -13.58
N ALA A 186 19.36 13.01 -13.90
CA ALA A 186 19.25 11.76 -13.15
C ALA A 186 19.49 11.90 -11.63
N SER A 187 20.47 12.73 -11.21
CA SER A 187 20.75 12.96 -9.79
C SER A 187 19.64 13.73 -9.05
N ARG A 188 18.70 14.35 -9.76
CA ARG A 188 17.52 14.99 -9.15
C ARG A 188 16.29 14.07 -9.14
N ARG A 189 16.19 13.14 -10.10
CA ARG A 189 15.13 12.12 -10.15
C ARG A 189 15.08 11.20 -8.92
N VAL A 190 16.18 11.07 -8.18
CA VAL A 190 16.21 10.30 -6.92
C VAL A 190 15.36 10.94 -5.81
N TYR A 191 15.13 12.25 -5.88
CA TYR A 191 14.30 12.95 -4.90
C TYR A 191 12.84 12.80 -5.28
N ARG A 192 12.09 11.97 -4.55
CA ARG A 192 10.67 11.67 -4.85
C ARG A 192 9.70 12.32 -3.87
N GLY A 193 10.13 13.36 -3.15
CA GLY A 193 9.24 14.13 -2.26
C GLY A 193 8.81 13.38 -0.98
N CYS A 194 9.58 12.39 -0.53
CA CYS A 194 9.29 11.70 0.72
C CYS A 194 9.64 12.59 1.92
N THR A 195 8.70 12.73 2.86
CA THR A 195 8.84 13.55 4.07
C THR A 195 9.87 13.01 5.06
N ARG A 196 10.22 11.71 4.96
CA ARG A 196 11.16 11.04 5.88
C ARG A 196 12.61 11.05 5.39
N SER A 197 12.81 10.98 4.09
CA SER A 197 14.16 10.98 3.50
C SER A 197 14.10 11.42 2.05
N PRO A 198 14.94 12.38 1.62
CA PRO A 198 14.97 12.84 0.24
C PRO A 198 15.24 11.71 -0.77
N THR A 199 16.09 10.75 -0.45
CA THR A 199 16.50 9.64 -1.33
C THR A 199 15.71 8.34 -1.08
N CYS A 200 14.55 8.45 -0.44
CA CYS A 200 13.71 7.30 -0.13
C CYS A 200 13.29 6.55 -1.41
N LYS A 201 13.64 5.26 -1.49
CA LYS A 201 13.24 4.37 -2.60
C LYS A 201 11.77 3.93 -2.57
N GLY A 202 11.05 4.29 -1.50
CA GLY A 202 9.65 3.98 -1.29
C GLY A 202 9.40 3.42 0.11
N CYS A 203 8.79 4.22 0.98
CA CYS A 203 8.37 3.79 2.31
C CYS A 203 6.85 3.93 2.44
N THR A 204 6.30 3.34 3.49
CA THR A 204 4.85 3.37 3.80
C THR A 204 4.29 4.76 4.09
N SER A 205 5.12 5.80 4.13
CA SER A 205 4.69 7.20 4.28
C SER A 205 4.72 8.01 2.99
N CYS A 206 5.36 7.50 1.93
CA CYS A 206 5.42 8.19 0.63
C CYS A 206 4.83 7.37 -0.53
N VAL A 207 4.87 6.04 -0.45
CA VAL A 207 4.20 5.18 -1.43
C VAL A 207 2.77 4.99 -0.95
N CYS A 208 1.83 5.54 -1.70
CA CYS A 208 0.41 5.27 -1.47
C CYS A 208 0.00 4.06 -2.30
N PHE A 209 -0.71 3.18 -1.62
CA PHE A 209 -1.18 1.92 -2.17
C PHE A 209 -2.64 2.01 -2.65
N GLY A 210 -3.35 3.05 -2.23
CA GLY A 210 -4.71 3.37 -2.64
C GLY A 210 -5.37 4.24 -1.60
N CYS A 211 -5.93 5.37 -2.03
CA CYS A 211 -6.74 6.24 -1.19
C CYS A 211 -7.67 7.08 -2.08
N GLU A 212 -8.64 7.76 -1.47
CA GLU A 212 -9.62 8.62 -2.15
C GLU A 212 -9.02 9.79 -2.95
N ILE A 213 -7.73 10.10 -2.75
CA ILE A 213 -6.99 11.13 -3.48
C ILE A 213 -6.47 10.59 -4.82
N CYS A 214 -6.03 9.33 -4.87
CA CYS A 214 -5.36 8.75 -6.05
C CYS A 214 -6.18 7.64 -6.73
N ARG A 215 -7.39 7.38 -6.24
CA ARG A 215 -8.33 6.40 -6.78
C ARG A 215 -9.63 7.11 -7.12
N PHE A 216 -10.14 6.83 -8.32
CA PHE A 216 -11.21 7.60 -8.95
C PHE A 216 -12.36 6.66 -9.33
N SER A 217 -13.57 6.95 -8.84
CA SER A 217 -14.75 6.11 -9.08
C SER A 217 -15.26 6.15 -10.51
N ASP A 218 -14.90 7.20 -11.23
CA ASP A 218 -15.19 7.43 -12.64
C ASP A 218 -14.08 6.89 -13.56
N CYS A 219 -13.06 6.23 -13.00
CA CYS A 219 -11.96 5.66 -13.76
C CYS A 219 -12.14 4.14 -13.96
N SER A 220 -11.92 3.68 -15.20
CA SER A 220 -12.03 2.28 -15.61
C SER A 220 -10.72 1.48 -15.49
N CYS A 221 -9.65 2.04 -14.90
CA CYS A 221 -8.43 1.26 -14.70
C CYS A 221 -8.63 0.23 -13.58
N GLN A 222 -8.02 -0.95 -13.73
CA GLN A 222 -8.20 -2.06 -12.79
C GLN A 222 -7.94 -1.63 -11.34
N THR A 223 -6.87 -0.88 -11.09
CA THR A 223 -6.52 -0.40 -9.74
C THR A 223 -7.58 0.53 -9.12
N CYS A 224 -8.26 1.34 -9.92
CA CYS A 224 -9.35 2.21 -9.43
C CYS A 224 -10.64 1.42 -9.22
N ILE A 225 -10.94 0.47 -10.12
CA ILE A 225 -12.08 -0.45 -10.00
C ILE A 225 -11.94 -1.29 -8.73
N ASP A 226 -10.79 -1.92 -8.53
CA ASP A 226 -10.49 -2.73 -7.35
C ASP A 226 -10.70 -1.91 -6.08
N PHE A 227 -10.06 -0.74 -6.00
CA PHE A 227 -10.20 0.12 -4.83
C PHE A 227 -11.65 0.54 -4.57
N THR A 228 -12.40 0.95 -5.59
CA THR A 228 -13.78 1.45 -5.41
C THR A 228 -14.81 0.35 -5.19
N ARG A 229 -14.62 -0.85 -5.74
CA ARG A 229 -15.42 -2.02 -5.41
C ARG A 229 -15.21 -2.42 -3.94
N ASN A 230 -13.95 -2.39 -3.50
CA ASN A 230 -13.57 -2.76 -2.14
C ASN A 230 -13.95 -1.70 -1.09
N ALA A 231 -14.04 -0.43 -1.47
CA ALA A 231 -14.46 0.65 -0.57
C ALA A 231 -15.98 0.70 -0.33
N LYS A 232 -16.78 0.00 -1.13
CA LYS A 232 -18.25 -0.09 -0.98
C LYS A 232 -18.71 -1.31 -0.16
N ALA A 233 -17.79 -2.18 0.25
CA ALA A 233 -18.05 -3.38 1.03
C ALA A 233 -18.03 -3.09 2.55
#